data_AF-A0A819UGD9-F1
#
_entry.id   AF-A0A819UGD9-F1
#
_cell.length_a   1.000
_cell.length_b   1.000
_cell.length_c   1.000
_cell.angle_alpha   90.00
_cell.angle_beta   90.00
_cell.angle_gamma   90.00
#
_symmetry.space_group_name_H-M   'P 1'
#
loop_
_entity.id
_entity.type
_entity.pdbx_description
1 polymer ?
#
loop_
_entity_poly.entity_id
_entity_poly.type
_entity_poly.pdbx_seq_one_letter_code
_entity_poly.pdbx_strand_id
1 'polypeptide(L)'
;MEHPPISQTELSSIVQDASQTTKIFQTGPYNMRYYQYYKWHGPFLVQLEFNDGNIRGKGDDDVGLFDVTGSYSTSDNHVIITKQYKRGTGDPHENLGHQVKIDLKWNDQTQQFDGQW
;
A
#
# COMPACT_ATOMS: atom_id res chain seq x y z
N MET A 1 -7.62 42.71 -49.48
CA MET A 1 -8.77 42.06 -48.83
C MET A 1 -8.76 40.63 -49.29
N GLU A 2 -8.31 39.71 -48.44
CA GLU A 2 -8.77 38.32 -48.26
C GLU A 2 -8.01 37.81 -47.03
N HIS A 3 -8.73 37.57 -45.93
CA HIS A 3 -8.18 37.09 -44.66
C HIS A 3 -8.07 35.56 -44.70
N PRO A 4 -6.97 34.95 -44.24
CA PRO A 4 -6.98 33.52 -43.91
C PRO A 4 -7.76 33.28 -42.60
N PRO A 5 -8.40 32.10 -42.47
CA PRO A 5 -9.30 31.80 -41.36
C PRO A 5 -8.56 31.64 -40.02
N ILE A 6 -9.23 32.11 -38.96
CA ILE A 6 -8.84 31.98 -37.56
C ILE A 6 -8.85 30.49 -37.19
N SER A 7 -7.69 29.94 -36.78
CA SER A 7 -7.62 28.61 -36.20
C SER A 7 -8.15 28.64 -34.77
N GLN A 8 -9.13 27.79 -34.50
CA GLN A 8 -9.76 27.63 -33.19
C GLN A 8 -8.82 26.87 -32.23
N THR A 9 -8.72 27.41 -31.02
CA THR A 9 -8.49 26.81 -29.69
C THR A 9 -8.13 25.32 -29.62
N GLU A 10 -7.02 25.02 -28.93
CA GLU A 10 -7.03 24.06 -27.81
C GLU A 10 -5.95 24.43 -26.77
N LEU A 11 -6.42 24.94 -25.64
CA LEU A 11 -5.69 25.03 -24.38
C LEU A 11 -5.79 23.67 -23.69
N SER A 12 -4.67 23.07 -23.34
CA SER A 12 -4.39 22.64 -21.96
C SER A 12 -3.07 21.88 -21.90
N SER A 13 -2.04 22.56 -21.37
CA SER A 13 -0.90 21.87 -20.76
C SER A 13 -1.38 21.26 -19.44
N ILE A 14 -1.96 20.06 -19.48
CA ILE A 14 -2.10 19.22 -18.29
C ILE A 14 -1.24 17.98 -18.50
N VAL A 15 0.06 18.15 -18.26
CA VAL A 15 0.91 17.04 -17.80
C VAL A 15 1.70 17.52 -16.58
N GLN A 16 0.96 17.99 -15.59
CA GLN A 16 1.33 17.93 -14.18
C GLN A 16 0.19 17.10 -13.59
N ASP A 17 0.31 15.80 -13.31
CA ASP A 17 0.95 15.30 -12.09
C ASP A 17 1.01 13.75 -12.10
N ALA A 18 1.64 13.14 -13.12
CA ALA A 18 1.79 11.68 -13.17
C ALA A 18 2.98 11.15 -12.34
N SER A 19 3.78 12.03 -11.73
CA SER A 19 5.04 11.64 -11.07
C SER A 19 4.94 11.46 -9.55
N GLN A 20 3.91 12.01 -8.89
CA GLN A 20 3.72 11.81 -7.44
C GLN A 20 2.96 10.52 -7.11
N THR A 21 1.98 10.13 -7.93
CA THR A 21 1.18 8.92 -7.74
C THR A 21 1.99 7.63 -7.83
N THR A 22 3.05 7.58 -8.66
CA THR A 22 4.00 6.45 -8.72
C THR A 22 4.90 6.35 -7.49
N LYS A 23 4.99 7.39 -6.64
CA LYS A 23 5.84 7.36 -5.44
C LYS A 23 5.17 6.76 -4.21
N ILE A 24 3.84 6.78 -4.12
CA ILE A 24 3.15 6.25 -2.93
C ILE A 24 3.19 4.71 -2.93
N PHE A 25 2.95 4.10 -4.09
CA PHE A 25 2.88 2.65 -4.26
C PHE A 25 4.15 2.12 -4.94
N GLN A 26 5.20 1.93 -4.16
CA GLN A 26 6.50 1.49 -4.65
C GLN A 26 6.77 0.05 -4.24
N THR A 27 7.06 -0.81 -5.20
CA THR A 27 7.56 -2.16 -4.90
C THR A 27 8.87 -2.07 -4.11
N GLY A 28 8.92 -2.72 -2.96
CA GLY A 28 10.06 -2.60 -2.06
C GLY A 28 9.80 -3.09 -0.64
N PRO A 29 10.80 -2.96 0.22
CA PRO A 29 10.65 -3.18 1.64
C PRO A 29 9.89 -2.03 2.31
N TYR A 30 8.95 -2.37 3.18
CA TYR A 30 8.19 -1.47 4.04
C TYR A 30 8.45 -1.82 5.51
N ASN A 31 8.46 -0.78 6.36
CA ASN A 31 8.43 -0.97 7.81
C ASN A 31 6.98 -0.99 8.27
N MET A 32 6.58 -2.09 8.90
CA MET A 32 5.24 -2.26 9.46
C MET A 32 5.29 -2.18 10.98
N ARG A 33 4.34 -1.45 11.56
CA ARG A 33 4.15 -1.34 13.01
C ARG A 33 2.68 -1.49 13.35
N TYR A 34 2.37 -2.17 14.45
CA TYR A 34 1.00 -2.30 14.94
C TYR A 34 0.92 -2.23 16.46
N TYR A 35 -0.28 -2.01 16.99
CA TYR A 35 -0.59 -1.80 18.40
C TYR A 35 -1.62 -2.82 18.86
N GLN A 36 -1.17 -3.90 19.49
CA GLN A 36 -2.02 -4.97 19.94
C GLN A 36 -1.74 -5.23 21.43
N TYR A 37 -2.75 -5.67 22.17
CA TYR A 37 -2.62 -5.99 23.60
C TYR A 37 -1.94 -4.88 24.42
N TYR A 38 -2.29 -3.63 24.14
CA TYR A 38 -1.75 -2.43 24.80
C TYR A 38 -0.24 -2.22 24.59
N LYS A 39 0.33 -2.77 23.53
CA LYS A 39 1.75 -2.69 23.21
C LYS A 39 1.96 -2.39 21.73
N TRP A 40 2.98 -1.58 21.42
CA TRP A 40 3.46 -1.43 20.06
C TRP A 40 4.40 -2.58 19.67
N HIS A 41 4.18 -3.16 18.51
CA HIS A 41 4.96 -4.21 17.89
C HIS A 41 5.65 -3.67 16.62
N GLY A 42 6.86 -4.14 16.34
CA GLY A 42 7.69 -3.70 15.21
C GLY A 42 8.70 -2.59 15.54
N PRO A 43 9.38 -2.02 14.52
CA PRO A 43 9.10 -2.21 13.10
C PRO A 43 9.48 -3.62 12.61
N PHE A 44 8.64 -4.19 11.76
CA PHE A 44 8.90 -5.42 11.03
C PHE A 44 9.06 -5.12 9.54
N LEU A 45 9.95 -5.85 8.88
CA LEU A 45 10.18 -5.68 7.45
C LEU A 45 9.16 -6.51 6.66
N VAL A 46 8.46 -5.86 5.73
CA VAL A 46 7.53 -6.52 4.81
C VAL A 46 7.94 -6.18 3.39
N GLN A 47 8.17 -7.19 2.56
CA GLN A 47 8.39 -6.97 1.14
C GLN A 47 7.04 -6.88 0.44
N LEU A 48 6.75 -5.76 -0.22
CA LEU A 48 5.54 -5.55 -1.00
C LEU A 48 5.87 -5.34 -2.47
N GLU A 49 5.03 -5.88 -3.33
CA GLU A 49 5.04 -5.73 -4.77
C GLU A 49 3.68 -5.16 -5.20
N PHE A 50 3.71 -4.01 -5.85
CA PHE A 50 2.54 -3.34 -6.40
C PHE A 50 2.53 -3.54 -7.91
N ASN A 51 1.46 -4.13 -8.44
CA ASN A 51 1.31 -4.32 -9.88
C ASN A 51 -0.17 -4.30 -10.29
N ASP A 52 -0.52 -3.46 -11.25
CA ASP A 52 -1.87 -3.38 -11.85
C ASP A 52 -3.01 -3.38 -10.81
N GLY A 53 -2.92 -2.53 -9.78
CA GLY A 53 -3.94 -2.42 -8.73
C GLY A 53 -3.94 -3.57 -7.71
N ASN A 54 -3.02 -4.53 -7.83
CA ASN A 54 -2.86 -5.65 -6.91
C ASN A 54 -1.61 -5.51 -6.05
N ILE A 55 -1.67 -6.09 -4.84
CA ILE A 55 -0.54 -6.19 -3.92
C ILE A 55 -0.22 -7.66 -3.70
N ARG A 56 1.07 -7.98 -3.71
CA ARG A 56 1.60 -9.24 -3.20
C ARG A 56 2.78 -8.96 -2.28
N GLY A 57 3.08 -9.89 -1.41
CA GLY A 57 4.21 -9.71 -0.52
C GLY A 57 4.40 -10.83 0.47
N LYS A 58 5.38 -10.64 1.34
CA LYS A 58 5.68 -11.54 2.44
C LYS A 58 6.39 -10.78 3.55
N GLY A 59 6.25 -11.26 4.76
CA GLY A 59 6.91 -10.72 5.93
C GLY A 59 7.00 -11.72 7.06
N ASP A 60 7.59 -11.25 8.14
CA ASP A 60 7.72 -11.96 9.41
C ASP A 60 7.48 -10.95 10.54
N ASP A 61 6.69 -11.32 11.52
CA ASP A 61 6.51 -10.57 12.76
C ASP A 61 6.58 -11.52 13.97
N ASP A 62 6.23 -11.06 15.17
CA ASP A 62 6.31 -11.90 16.36
C ASP A 62 5.27 -13.02 16.39
N VAL A 63 4.20 -12.93 15.59
CA VAL A 63 3.26 -14.04 15.37
C VAL A 63 3.89 -15.08 14.46
N GLY A 64 4.51 -14.66 13.35
CA GLY A 64 5.34 -15.52 12.50
C GLY A 64 5.33 -15.13 11.03
N LEU A 65 5.72 -16.08 10.17
CA LEU A 65 5.83 -15.83 8.74
C LEU A 65 4.45 -15.71 8.09
N PHE A 66 4.28 -14.73 7.21
CA PHE A 66 3.05 -14.52 6.47
C PHE A 66 3.28 -14.17 5.00
N ASP A 67 2.30 -14.52 4.17
CA ASP A 67 2.16 -13.96 2.82
C ASP A 67 1.14 -12.82 2.84
N VAL A 68 1.29 -11.87 1.93
CA VAL A 68 0.40 -10.73 1.73
C VAL A 68 -0.25 -10.81 0.37
N THR A 69 -1.56 -10.63 0.32
CA THR A 69 -2.32 -10.37 -0.91
C THR A 69 -3.22 -9.16 -0.69
N GLY A 70 -3.62 -8.47 -1.76
CA GLY A 70 -4.51 -7.32 -1.61
C GLY A 70 -4.67 -6.52 -2.88
N SER A 71 -5.23 -5.34 -2.71
CA SER A 71 -5.41 -4.35 -3.78
C SER A 71 -5.08 -2.95 -3.27
N TYR A 72 -4.77 -2.06 -4.21
CA TYR A 72 -4.59 -0.64 -3.94
C TYR A 72 -5.31 0.19 -4.98
N SER A 73 -5.64 1.43 -4.60
CA SER A 73 -6.23 2.39 -5.50
C SER A 73 -5.44 3.69 -5.46
N THR A 74 -5.03 4.14 -6.65
CA THR A 74 -4.30 5.40 -6.84
C THR A 74 -5.21 6.62 -6.83
N SER A 75 -6.53 6.44 -6.94
CA SER A 75 -7.49 7.56 -6.92
C SER A 75 -7.78 8.07 -5.52
N ASP A 76 -7.69 7.21 -4.50
CA ASP A 76 -7.99 7.51 -3.10
C ASP A 76 -6.81 7.24 -2.15
N ASN A 77 -5.67 6.86 -2.71
CA ASN A 77 -4.45 6.47 -2.02
C ASN A 77 -4.70 5.45 -0.90
N HIS A 78 -5.49 4.43 -1.23
CA HIS A 78 -6.00 3.42 -0.32
C HIS A 78 -5.39 2.05 -0.60
N VAL A 79 -5.18 1.27 0.46
CA VAL A 79 -4.62 -0.08 0.42
C VAL A 79 -5.47 -0.99 1.29
N ILE A 80 -5.84 -2.14 0.74
CA ILE A 80 -6.44 -3.23 1.50
C ILE A 80 -5.56 -4.45 1.31
N ILE A 81 -5.03 -4.98 2.41
CA ILE A 81 -4.24 -6.21 2.41
C ILE A 81 -4.83 -7.27 3.32
N THR A 82 -4.56 -8.52 2.98
CA THR A 82 -4.77 -9.70 3.80
C THR A 82 -3.42 -10.33 4.07
N LYS A 83 -3.06 -10.43 5.34
CA LYS A 83 -1.98 -11.28 5.83
C LYS A 83 -2.51 -12.69 6.03
N GLN A 84 -1.82 -13.68 5.48
CA GLN A 84 -2.07 -15.09 5.74
C GLN A 84 -0.86 -15.68 6.46
N TYR A 85 -1.00 -16.00 7.75
CA TYR A 85 0.08 -16.63 8.50
C TYR A 85 0.29 -18.08 8.07
N LYS A 86 1.56 -18.50 8.04
CA LYS A 86 1.99 -19.86 7.74
C LYS A 86 2.05 -20.66 9.04
N ARG A 87 1.16 -21.65 9.16
CA ARG A 87 1.11 -22.53 10.32
C ARG A 87 2.46 -23.21 10.56
N GLY A 88 2.87 -23.29 11.83
CA GLY A 88 4.14 -23.90 12.22
C GLY A 88 5.35 -22.96 12.14
N THR A 89 5.11 -21.65 12.07
CA THR A 89 6.14 -20.60 12.14
C THR A 89 5.83 -19.64 13.29
N GLY A 90 6.86 -19.00 13.86
CA GLY A 90 6.68 -18.06 14.98
C GLY A 90 6.05 -18.69 16.23
N ASP A 91 5.17 -17.94 16.90
CA ASP A 91 4.54 -18.37 18.16
C ASP A 91 3.41 -19.38 17.88
N PRO A 92 3.49 -20.64 18.36
CA PRO A 92 2.45 -21.64 18.14
C PRO A 92 1.12 -21.36 18.85
N HIS A 93 1.09 -20.48 19.86
CA HIS A 93 -0.12 -20.08 20.57
C HIS A 93 -0.89 -18.98 19.83
N GLU A 94 -0.21 -18.15 19.05
CA GLU A 94 -0.82 -17.06 18.28
C GLU A 94 -0.97 -17.42 16.79
N ASN A 95 0.04 -18.08 16.20
CA ASN A 95 0.03 -18.48 14.79
C ASN A 95 -0.74 -19.78 14.56
N LEU A 96 -2.05 -19.62 14.51
CA LEU A 96 -2.99 -20.67 14.15
C LEU A 96 -3.15 -20.84 12.61
N GLY A 97 -2.31 -20.17 11.80
CA GLY A 97 -2.47 -20.10 10.35
C GLY A 97 -3.69 -19.26 9.93
N HIS A 98 -4.05 -18.26 10.73
CA HIS A 98 -5.21 -17.40 10.50
C HIS A 98 -4.90 -16.25 9.53
N GLN A 99 -5.97 -15.55 9.13
CA GLN A 99 -5.88 -14.36 8.28
C GLN A 99 -6.18 -13.10 9.07
N VAL A 100 -5.50 -12.01 8.71
CA VAL A 100 -5.78 -10.67 9.21
C VAL A 100 -5.96 -9.74 8.03
N LYS A 101 -7.07 -9.01 7.98
CA LYS A 101 -7.33 -7.99 6.95
C LYS A 101 -7.01 -6.63 7.51
N ILE A 102 -6.28 -5.82 6.76
CA ILE A 102 -5.83 -4.50 7.17
C ILE A 102 -6.22 -3.50 6.09
N ASP A 103 -6.83 -2.41 6.52
CA ASP A 103 -7.29 -1.31 5.68
C ASP A 103 -6.47 -0.08 6.03
N LEU A 104 -5.73 0.45 5.05
CA LEU A 104 -4.73 1.50 5.23
C LEU A 104 -4.93 2.64 4.23
N LYS A 105 -4.80 3.87 4.69
CA LYS A 105 -4.84 5.06 3.86
C LYS A 105 -3.54 5.84 3.97
N TRP A 106 -3.09 6.39 2.84
CA TRP A 106 -1.93 7.26 2.82
C TRP A 106 -2.18 8.55 3.59
N ASN A 107 -1.22 8.94 4.41
CA ASN A 107 -1.19 10.17 5.18
C ASN A 107 -0.11 11.10 4.62
N ASP A 108 -0.54 12.16 3.93
CA ASP A 108 0.36 13.12 3.29
C ASP A 108 1.24 13.90 4.28
N GLN A 109 0.84 14.01 5.55
CA GLN A 109 1.59 14.75 6.56
C GLN A 109 2.76 13.93 7.10
N THR A 110 2.56 12.61 7.29
CA THR A 110 3.55 11.70 7.86
C THR A 110 4.30 10.89 6.81
N GLN A 111 3.81 10.94 5.56
CA GLN A 111 4.28 10.12 4.42
C GLN A 111 4.26 8.63 4.73
N GLN A 112 3.19 8.17 5.39
CA GLN A 112 3.02 6.79 5.85
C GLN A 112 1.60 6.30 5.53
N PHE A 113 1.43 4.97 5.50
CA PHE A 113 0.13 4.35 5.48
C PHE A 113 -0.37 4.11 6.91
N ASP A 114 -1.52 4.67 7.24
CA ASP A 114 -2.15 4.56 8.56
C ASP A 114 -3.53 3.91 8.43
N GLY A 115 -3.96 3.13 9.42
CA GLY A 115 -5.27 2.50 9.38
C GLY A 115 -5.55 1.54 10.50
N GLN A 116 -6.60 0.73 10.33
CA GLN A 116 -7.10 -0.20 11.34
C GLN A 116 -6.90 -1.65 10.88
N TRP A 117 -6.70 -2.53 11.86
CA TRP A 117 -6.70 -4.00 11.74
C TRP A 117 -7.93 -4.60 12.42
#